data_AF-A0A4R1MQH8-F1
#
_entry.id   AF-A0A4R1MQH8-F1
#
_cell.length_a   1.000
_cell.length_b   1.000
_cell.length_c   1.000
_cell.angle_alpha   90.00
_cell.angle_beta   90.00
_cell.angle_gamma   90.00
#
_symmetry.space_group_name_H-M   'P 1'
#
loop_
_entity.id
_entity.type
_entity.pdbx_description
1 polymer ?
#
loop_
_entity_poly.entity_id
_entity_poly.type
_entity_poly.pdbx_seq_one_letter_code
_entity_poly.pdbx_strand_id
1 'polypeptide(L)'
;MSIKDDFIKKIEVQIKDLEFKITKVGKKLNELNKDSLEHHEYETLKRELEQKRNKLQEQLIEAKEIADEAFNKEVAKDFDDLYKTLVKGTEAIIERKTID
;
A
#
# COMPACT_ATOMS: atom_id res chain seq x y z
N MET A 1 -20.26 14.47 3.14
CA MET A 1 -19.02 13.73 3.42
C MET A 1 -17.87 14.68 3.13
N SER A 2 -16.92 14.86 4.04
CA SER A 2 -15.84 15.84 3.84
C SER A 2 -14.79 15.30 2.87
N ILE A 3 -14.01 16.18 2.24
CA ILE A 3 -12.90 15.78 1.36
C ILE A 3 -11.89 14.91 2.13
N LYS A 4 -11.72 15.20 3.43
CA LYS A 4 -10.92 14.39 4.36
C LYS A 4 -11.51 13.00 4.59
N ASP A 5 -12.82 12.89 4.81
CA ASP A 5 -13.48 11.59 4.99
C ASP A 5 -13.33 10.69 3.75
N ASP A 6 -13.51 11.27 2.56
CA ASP A 6 -13.34 10.56 1.29
C ASP A 6 -11.88 10.10 1.13
N PHE A 7 -10.95 10.95 1.53
CA PHE A 7 -9.53 10.64 1.50
C PHE A 7 -9.14 9.52 2.47
N ILE A 8 -9.59 9.60 3.73
CA ILE A 8 -9.38 8.56 4.76
C ILE A 8 -9.91 7.22 4.26
N LYS A 9 -11.13 7.18 3.71
CA LYS A 9 -11.69 5.94 3.15
C LYS A 9 -10.85 5.38 2.01
N LYS A 10 -10.32 6.23 1.11
CA LYS A 10 -9.44 5.77 0.02
C LYS A 10 -8.18 5.11 0.56
N ILE A 11 -7.50 5.72 1.55
CA ILE A 11 -6.32 5.11 2.16
C ILE A 11 -6.68 3.79 2.85
N GLU A 12 -7.77 3.75 3.62
CA GLU A 12 -8.20 2.54 4.34
C GLU A 12 -8.50 1.37 3.38
N VAL A 13 -9.11 1.65 2.22
CA VAL A 13 -9.33 0.64 1.17
C VAL A 13 -8.01 0.11 0.63
N GLN A 14 -7.01 0.96 0.42
CA GLN A 14 -5.70 0.55 -0.09
C GLN A 14 -4.88 -0.24 0.92
N ILE A 15 -4.93 0.13 2.20
CA ILE A 15 -4.28 -0.66 3.26
C ILE A 15 -4.84 -2.08 3.25
N LYS A 16 -6.17 -2.23 3.15
CA LYS A 16 -6.82 -3.54 3.06
C LYS A 16 -6.40 -4.31 1.80
N ASP A 17 -6.29 -3.65 0.65
CA ASP A 17 -5.82 -4.27 -0.59
C ASP A 17 -4.36 -4.75 -0.48
N LEU A 18 -3.48 -3.94 0.10
CA LEU A 18 -2.09 -4.32 0.37
C LEU A 18 -1.99 -5.47 1.36
N GLU A 19 -2.79 -5.47 2.44
CA GLU A 19 -2.86 -6.57 3.40
C GLU A 19 -3.29 -7.88 2.73
N PHE A 20 -4.26 -7.81 1.83
CA PHE A 20 -4.68 -8.96 1.03
C PHE A 20 -3.56 -9.46 0.12
N LYS A 21 -2.85 -8.56 -0.56
CA LYS A 21 -1.70 -8.90 -1.42
C LYS A 21 -0.54 -9.49 -0.64
N ILE A 22 -0.16 -8.89 0.50
CA ILE A 22 0.85 -9.43 1.42
C ILE A 22 0.47 -10.84 1.87
N THR A 23 -0.81 -11.07 2.16
CA THR A 23 -1.32 -12.39 2.52
C THR A 23 -1.19 -13.39 1.36
N LYS A 24 -1.54 -13.01 0.12
CA LYS A 24 -1.33 -13.86 -1.07
C LYS A 24 0.16 -14.21 -1.26
N VAL A 25 1.04 -13.22 -1.21
CA VAL A 25 2.50 -13.40 -1.33
C VAL A 25 3.03 -14.30 -0.21
N GLY A 26 2.55 -14.11 1.02
CA GLY A 26 2.91 -14.95 2.16
C GLY A 26 2.48 -16.41 2.02
N LYS A 27 1.30 -16.67 1.44
CA LYS A 27 0.88 -18.04 1.10
C LYS A 27 1.78 -18.65 0.04
N LYS A 28 2.10 -17.89 -1.02
CA LYS A 28 2.98 -18.36 -2.09
C LYS A 28 4.38 -18.70 -1.57
N LEU A 29 4.92 -17.89 -0.67
CA LEU A 29 6.21 -18.16 0.00
C LEU A 29 6.23 -19.51 0.72
N ASN A 30 5.14 -19.89 1.38
CA ASN A 30 5.05 -21.17 2.08
C ASN A 30 5.02 -22.38 1.12
N GLU A 31 4.65 -22.17 -0.13
CA GLU A 31 4.63 -23.21 -1.18
C GLU A 31 5.98 -23.33 -1.90
N LEU A 32 6.83 -22.31 -1.82
CA LEU A 32 8.11 -22.26 -2.51
C LEU A 32 9.22 -22.90 -1.68
N ASN A 33 10.19 -23.50 -2.36
CA ASN A 33 11.40 -23.97 -1.71
C ASN A 33 12.19 -22.77 -1.16
N LYS A 34 12.51 -22.78 0.14
CA LYS A 34 13.19 -21.68 0.85
C LYS A 34 14.53 -21.29 0.25
N ASP A 35 15.22 -22.24 -0.37
CA ASP A 35 16.53 -22.01 -1.00
C ASP A 35 16.42 -21.61 -2.48
N SER A 36 15.21 -21.49 -3.02
CA SER A 36 15.00 -21.07 -4.41
C SER A 36 15.14 -19.57 -4.56
N LEU A 37 15.68 -19.16 -5.72
CA LEU A 37 15.70 -17.77 -6.16
C LEU A 37 14.29 -17.15 -6.09
N GLU A 38 13.28 -17.93 -6.50
CA GLU A 38 11.89 -17.51 -6.48
C GLU A 38 11.40 -17.17 -5.06
N HIS A 39 11.73 -17.99 -4.05
CA HIS A 39 11.39 -17.69 -2.66
C HIS A 39 12.01 -16.37 -2.19
N HIS A 40 13.30 -16.13 -2.46
CA HIS A 40 13.94 -14.86 -2.09
C HIS A 40 13.34 -13.64 -2.79
N GLU A 41 12.94 -13.79 -4.05
CA GLU A 41 12.25 -12.73 -4.78
C GLU A 41 10.86 -12.44 -4.19
N TYR A 42 10.11 -13.48 -3.81
CA TYR A 42 8.83 -13.31 -3.14
C TYR A 42 8.98 -12.75 -1.71
N GLU A 43 10.07 -13.04 -1.00
CA GLU A 43 10.35 -12.43 0.31
C GLU A 43 10.66 -10.94 0.17
N THR A 44 11.45 -10.59 -0.84
CA THR A 44 11.76 -9.19 -1.17
C THR A 44 10.47 -8.44 -1.52
N LEU A 45 9.64 -9.04 -2.38
CA LEU A 45 8.31 -8.54 -2.71
C LEU A 45 7.45 -8.31 -1.46
N LYS A 46 7.38 -9.30 -0.56
CA LYS A 46 6.60 -9.19 0.68
C LYS A 46 7.06 -8.00 1.52
N ARG A 47 8.38 -7.83 1.69
CA ARG A 47 8.96 -6.71 2.44
C ARG A 47 8.63 -5.36 1.80
N GLU A 48 8.72 -5.25 0.48
CA GLU A 48 8.36 -4.02 -0.23
C GLU A 48 6.88 -3.66 -0.05
N LEU A 49 5.98 -4.65 -0.11
CA LEU A 49 4.56 -4.45 0.15
C LEU A 49 4.30 -4.03 1.61
N GLU A 50 4.95 -4.67 2.58
CA GLU A 50 4.85 -4.31 4.00
C GLU A 50 5.34 -2.89 4.28
N GLN A 51 6.46 -2.48 3.68
CA GLN A 51 6.97 -1.11 3.80
C GLN A 51 5.97 -0.08 3.26
N LYS A 52 5.32 -0.37 2.13
CA LYS A 52 4.31 0.51 1.56
C LYS A 52 3.04 0.57 2.41
N ARG A 53 2.61 -0.58 2.97
CA ARG A 53 1.48 -0.63 3.90
C ARG A 53 1.74 0.24 5.13
N ASN A 54 2.94 0.14 5.70
CA ASN A 54 3.33 0.93 6.86
C ASN A 54 3.34 2.43 6.54
N LYS A 55 3.89 2.83 5.39
CA LYS A 55 3.83 4.24 4.93
C LYS A 55 2.39 4.74 4.78
N LEU A 56 1.49 3.94 4.20
CA LEU A 56 0.07 4.31 4.11
C LEU A 56 -0.60 4.41 5.49
N GLN A 57 -0.21 3.56 6.44
CA GLN A 57 -0.74 3.62 7.81
C GLN A 57 -0.26 4.87 8.55
N GLU A 58 1.01 5.26 8.41
CA GLU A 58 1.54 6.52 8.96
C GLU A 58 0.77 7.72 8.39
N GLN A 59 0.56 7.74 7.07
CA GLN A 59 -0.20 8.79 6.39
C GLN A 59 -1.68 8.82 6.78
N LEU A 60 -2.28 7.65 7.08
CA LEU A 60 -3.65 7.58 7.60
C LEU A 60 -3.75 8.21 8.99
N ILE A 61 -2.75 8.00 9.84
CA ILE A 61 -2.69 8.60 11.18
C ILE A 61 -2.55 10.12 11.04
N GLU A 62 -1.60 10.60 10.24
CA GLU A 62 -1.41 12.03 9.96
C GLU A 62 -2.71 12.67 9.42
N ALA A 63 -3.35 12.04 8.44
CA ALA A 63 -4.60 12.53 7.85
C ALA A 63 -5.76 12.57 8.87
N LYS A 64 -5.80 11.65 9.83
CA LYS A 64 -6.80 11.64 10.91
C LYS A 64 -6.56 12.76 11.92
N GLU A 65 -5.30 13.11 12.17
CA GLU A 65 -4.89 14.18 13.10
C GLU A 65 -5.06 15.59 12.53
N ILE A 66 -5.01 15.76 11.21
CA ILE A 66 -5.27 17.05 10.55
C ILE A 66 -6.72 17.49 10.80
N ALA A 67 -6.93 18.70 11.31
CA ALA A 67 -8.26 19.29 11.44
C ALA A 67 -8.93 19.47 10.07
N ASP A 68 -10.24 19.26 9.98
CA ASP A 68 -10.99 19.32 8.70
C ASP A 68 -10.82 20.66 7.98
N GLU A 69 -10.68 21.75 8.74
CA GLU A 69 -10.45 23.12 8.24
C GLU A 69 -9.06 23.30 7.59
N ALA A 70 -8.08 22.51 8.01
CA ALA A 70 -6.72 22.48 7.45
C ALA A 70 -6.60 21.52 6.25
N PHE A 71 -7.58 20.62 6.06
CA PHE A 71 -7.60 19.68 4.94
C PHE A 71 -8.10 20.36 3.65
N ASN A 72 -7.22 21.16 3.06
CA ASN A 72 -7.50 21.93 1.84
C ASN A 72 -7.15 21.13 0.56
N LYS A 73 -7.33 21.76 -0.61
CA LYS A 73 -7.05 21.15 -1.92
C LYS A 73 -5.58 20.82 -2.17
N GLU A 74 -4.65 21.50 -1.49
CA GLU A 74 -3.22 21.29 -1.63
C GLU A 74 -2.79 20.05 -0.86
N VAL A 75 -3.25 19.92 0.39
CA VAL A 75 -3.12 18.70 1.20
C VAL A 75 -3.71 17.51 0.46
N ALA A 76 -4.92 17.65 -0.10
CA ALA A 76 -5.54 16.58 -0.89
C ALA A 76 -4.73 16.18 -2.14
N LYS A 77 -3.98 17.10 -2.74
CA LYS A 77 -3.15 16.83 -3.92
C LYS A 77 -1.84 16.13 -3.55
N ASP A 78 -1.13 16.63 -2.54
CA ASP A 78 0.10 15.99 -2.04
C ASP A 78 -0.17 14.54 -1.66
N PHE A 79 -1.31 14.30 -1.03
CA PHE A 79 -1.78 12.97 -0.71
C PHE A 79 -2.18 12.12 -1.93
N ASP A 80 -2.80 12.70 -2.98
CA ASP A 80 -3.13 11.98 -4.22
C ASP A 80 -1.87 11.60 -5.02
N ASP A 81 -0.85 12.45 -5.00
CA ASP A 81 0.46 12.17 -5.63
C ASP A 81 1.22 11.09 -4.85
N LEU A 82 1.12 11.09 -3.52
CA LEU A 82 1.65 10.03 -2.66
C LEU A 82 0.91 8.70 -2.90
N TYR A 83 -0.43 8.75 -3.01
CA TYR A 83 -1.27 7.61 -3.40
C TYR A 83 -0.85 7.03 -4.75
N LYS A 84 -0.71 7.85 -5.79
CA LYS A 84 -0.27 7.39 -7.12
C LYS A 84 1.12 6.77 -7.09
N THR A 85 2.04 7.33 -6.30
CA THR A 85 3.40 6.80 -6.16
C THR A 85 3.40 5.42 -5.51
N LEU A 86 2.60 5.25 -4.45
CA LEU A 86 2.51 3.98 -3.72
C LEU A 86 1.77 2.90 -4.51
N VAL A 87 0.68 3.25 -5.19
CA VAL A 87 -0.12 2.32 -6.02
C VAL A 87 0.63 1.90 -7.28
N LYS A 88 1.14 2.86 -8.09
CA LYS A 88 1.89 2.53 -9.31
C LYS A 88 3.13 1.71 -9.02
N GLY A 89 3.82 2.03 -7.92
CA GLY A 89 4.96 1.22 -7.50
C GLY A 89 4.57 -0.21 -7.16
N THR A 90 3.34 -0.45 -6.69
CA THR A 90 2.86 -1.78 -6.26
C THR A 90 2.38 -2.59 -7.46
N GLU A 91 1.67 -1.96 -8.39
CA GLU A 91 1.28 -2.57 -9.67
C GLU A 91 2.51 -2.98 -10.47
N ALA A 92 3.54 -2.12 -10.60
CA ALA A 92 4.77 -2.46 -11.30
C ALA A 92 5.53 -3.65 -10.67
N ILE A 93 5.38 -3.87 -9.37
CA ILE A 93 5.99 -5.00 -8.67
C ILE A 93 5.17 -6.29 -8.88
N ILE A 94 3.85 -6.19 -8.90
CA ILE A 94 2.93 -7.33 -9.11
C ILE A 94 2.94 -7.77 -10.59
N GLU A 95 2.96 -6.83 -11.52
CA GLU A 95 3.07 -7.07 -12.97
C GLU A 95 4.36 -7.78 -13.34
N ARG A 96 5.47 -7.50 -12.63
CA ARG A 96 6.75 -8.23 -12.80
C ARG A 96 6.64 -9.73 -12.45
N LYS A 97 5.58 -10.17 -11.79
CA LYS A 97 5.45 -11.50 -11.19
C LYS A 97 4.17 -12.27 -11.56
N THR A 98 3.28 -11.72 -12.41
CA THR A 98 2.02 -12.38 -12.84
C THR A 98 1.25 -13.00 -11.66
N ILE A 99 1.09 -12.24 -10.57
CA ILE A 99 0.25 -12.67 -9.45
C ILE A 99 -1.18 -12.20 -9.76
N ASP A 100 -1.98 -13.06 -10.40
CA ASP A 100 -3.43 -12.88 -10.52
C ASP A 100 -4.16 -13.00 -9.15
#